data_AF-A0A1Z8MJN3-F1
#
_entry.id   AF-A0A1Z8MJN3-F1
#
_cell.length_a   1.000
_cell.length_b   1.000
_cell.length_c   1.000
_cell.angle_alpha   90.00
_cell.angle_beta   90.00
_cell.angle_gamma   90.00
#
_symmetry.space_group_name_H-M   'P 1'
#
loop_
_entity.id
_entity.type
_entity.pdbx_description
1 polymer ?
#
loop_
_entity_poly.entity_id
_entity_poly.type
_entity_poly.pdbx_seq_one_letter_code
_entity_poly.pdbx_strand_id
1 'polypeptide(L)'
;MQGFDSFLRSKILQEYGGYDYELVIYPSYTAVLNATRFLQCDIGWAPFTMTVDRENCSANTPPTQSNTCIDFAAPILSESLGMLYRRERFSQETSTIAYNFFTPQTVNAMCILAIMIAISAHLIWFLESRGGNKHFSREYWAGIDESYWWAIVTATTVGYGDYVPVTPLGRMVASVHLLGGVVFFVSDSPA
;
A
#
# COMPACT_ATOMS: atom_id res chain seq x y z
N MET A 1 -37.57 -5.67 7.45
CA MET A 1 -36.24 -5.06 7.72
C MET A 1 -35.84 -4.30 6.48
N GLN A 2 -35.66 -2.97 6.57
CA GLN A 2 -35.21 -2.16 5.44
C GLN A 2 -33.67 -2.18 5.43
N GLY A 3 -33.10 -2.84 4.42
CA GLY A 3 -31.65 -2.89 4.18
C GLY A 3 -31.34 -2.72 2.69
N PHE A 4 -30.05 -2.63 2.35
CA PHE A 4 -29.58 -2.50 0.96
C PHE A 4 -30.23 -3.53 0.03
N ASP A 5 -30.30 -4.77 0.48
CA ASP A 5 -30.92 -5.91 -0.18
C ASP A 5 -32.40 -5.65 -0.58
N SER A 6 -33.22 -5.18 0.36
CA SER A 6 -34.63 -4.88 0.13
C SER A 6 -34.85 -3.70 -0.81
N PHE A 7 -33.93 -2.73 -0.79
CA PHE A 7 -33.96 -1.57 -1.68
C PHE A 7 -33.58 -1.95 -3.12
N LEU A 8 -32.54 -2.77 -3.28
CA LEU A 8 -32.12 -3.21 -4.60
C LEU A 8 -33.20 -4.08 -5.26
N ARG A 9 -33.83 -4.99 -4.50
CA ARG A 9 -34.94 -5.81 -4.98
C ARG A 9 -36.10 -4.96 -5.48
N SER A 10 -36.54 -3.94 -4.70
CA SER A 10 -37.66 -3.09 -5.12
C SER A 10 -37.34 -2.27 -6.37
N LYS A 11 -36.07 -1.85 -6.54
CA LYS A 11 -35.60 -1.18 -7.75
C LYS A 11 -35.64 -2.08 -8.99
N ILE A 12 -35.14 -3.31 -8.89
CA ILE A 12 -35.16 -4.28 -10.00
C ILE A 12 -36.61 -4.59 -10.40
N LEU A 13 -37.48 -4.83 -9.43
CA LEU A 13 -38.89 -5.11 -9.70
C LEU A 13 -39.64 -3.91 -10.32
N GLN A 14 -39.24 -2.69 -9.99
CA GLN A 14 -39.78 -1.48 -10.61
C GLN A 14 -39.31 -1.30 -12.06
N GLU A 15 -38.05 -1.66 -12.35
CA GLU A 15 -37.43 -1.48 -13.67
C GLU A 15 -37.86 -2.54 -14.69
N TYR A 16 -37.93 -3.80 -14.27
CA TYR A 16 -38.40 -4.93 -15.09
C TYR A 16 -39.92 -5.18 -14.95
N GLY A 17 -40.67 -4.14 -14.59
CA GLY A 17 -42.07 -4.23 -14.16
C GLY A 17 -42.96 -5.10 -15.04
N GLY A 18 -43.78 -5.95 -14.39
CA GLY A 18 -44.74 -6.83 -15.07
C GLY A 18 -44.93 -8.23 -14.46
N TYR A 19 -44.22 -8.57 -13.39
CA TYR A 19 -44.32 -9.89 -12.73
C TYR A 19 -44.96 -9.78 -11.35
N ASP A 20 -46.01 -10.57 -11.11
CA ASP A 20 -46.51 -10.84 -9.76
C ASP A 20 -45.47 -11.68 -9.01
N TYR A 21 -45.17 -11.30 -7.77
CA TYR A 21 -44.20 -12.01 -6.94
C TYR A 21 -44.78 -12.28 -5.54
N GLU A 22 -44.44 -13.45 -5.00
CA GLU A 22 -44.71 -13.81 -3.61
C GLU A 22 -43.38 -13.90 -2.86
N LEU A 23 -43.24 -13.10 -1.80
CA LEU A 23 -42.02 -13.12 -0.99
C LEU A 23 -42.10 -14.20 0.08
N VAL A 24 -41.32 -15.27 -0.10
CA VAL A 24 -41.16 -16.33 0.90
C VAL A 24 -39.85 -16.13 1.66
N ILE A 25 -39.93 -16.02 2.99
CA ILE A 25 -38.76 -15.81 3.86
C ILE A 25 -38.33 -17.16 4.44
N TYR A 26 -37.08 -17.53 4.18
CA TYR A 26 -36.46 -18.73 4.76
C TYR A 26 -35.57 -18.38 5.96
N PRO A 27 -35.39 -19.32 6.91
CA PRO A 27 -34.63 -19.08 8.13
C PRO A 27 -33.10 -19.06 7.93
N SER A 28 -32.60 -19.60 6.82
CA SER A 28 -31.15 -19.70 6.57
C SER A 28 -30.81 -19.58 5.08
N TYR A 29 -29.59 -19.15 4.79
CA TYR A 29 -29.07 -19.07 3.42
C TYR A 29 -29.07 -20.43 2.71
N THR A 30 -28.75 -21.51 3.43
CA THR A 30 -28.81 -22.87 2.90
C THR A 30 -30.23 -23.28 2.55
N ALA A 31 -31.22 -22.85 3.33
CA ALA A 31 -32.63 -23.13 3.02
C ALA A 31 -33.08 -22.43 1.74
N VAL A 32 -32.68 -21.17 1.52
CA VAL A 32 -32.93 -20.46 0.25
C VAL A 32 -32.25 -21.20 -0.92
N LEU A 33 -30.97 -21.56 -0.77
CA LEU A 33 -30.22 -22.25 -1.82
C LEU A 33 -30.86 -23.59 -2.21
N ASN A 34 -31.31 -24.37 -1.22
CA ASN A 34 -32.00 -25.64 -1.44
C ASN A 34 -33.39 -25.42 -2.04
N ALA A 35 -34.14 -24.41 -1.58
CA ALA A 35 -35.44 -24.09 -2.14
C ALA A 35 -35.34 -23.70 -3.63
N THR A 36 -34.34 -22.91 -4.01
CA THR A 36 -34.07 -22.59 -5.42
C THR A 36 -33.65 -23.84 -6.21
N ARG A 37 -32.78 -24.69 -5.66
CA ARG A 37 -32.36 -25.95 -6.31
C ARG A 37 -33.53 -26.90 -6.55
N PHE A 38 -34.42 -27.08 -5.58
CA PHE A 38 -35.56 -28.00 -5.66
C PHE A 38 -36.81 -27.39 -6.31
N LEU A 39 -36.67 -26.25 -7.01
CA LEU A 39 -37.78 -25.57 -7.70
C LEU A 39 -38.94 -25.22 -6.76
N GLN A 40 -38.63 -24.97 -5.48
CA GLN A 40 -39.59 -24.42 -4.51
C GLN A 40 -39.65 -22.89 -4.59
N CYS A 41 -38.63 -22.25 -5.19
CA CYS A 41 -38.56 -20.82 -5.48
C CYS A 41 -37.85 -20.60 -6.82
N ASP A 42 -38.34 -19.65 -7.62
CA ASP A 42 -37.75 -19.33 -8.92
C ASP A 42 -36.44 -18.53 -8.80
N ILE A 43 -36.39 -17.59 -7.83
CA ILE A 43 -35.24 -16.70 -7.61
C ILE A 43 -34.85 -16.74 -6.14
N GLY A 44 -33.61 -17.16 -5.86
CA GLY A 44 -32.99 -17.06 -4.54
C GLY A 44 -32.30 -15.71 -4.35
N TRP A 45 -32.70 -14.96 -3.33
CA TRP A 45 -32.18 -13.61 -3.08
C TRP A 45 -31.56 -13.51 -1.68
N ALA A 46 -30.23 -13.44 -1.61
CA ALA A 46 -29.44 -13.29 -0.39
C ALA A 46 -27.95 -13.00 -0.74
N PRO A 47 -27.11 -12.58 0.23
CA PRO A 47 -25.67 -12.42 0.05
C PRO A 47 -24.97 -13.78 -0.13
N PHE A 48 -25.07 -14.35 -1.33
CA PHE A 48 -24.41 -15.59 -1.70
C PHE A 48 -22.99 -15.34 -2.21
N THR A 49 -22.06 -16.19 -1.79
CA THR A 49 -20.74 -16.26 -2.41
C THR A 49 -20.80 -17.21 -3.61
N MET A 50 -20.42 -16.68 -4.78
CA MET A 50 -20.32 -17.45 -6.02
C MET A 50 -19.08 -18.33 -5.96
N THR A 51 -19.28 -19.64 -5.93
CA THR A 51 -18.20 -20.63 -5.92
C THR A 51 -18.51 -21.74 -6.90
N VAL A 52 -17.47 -22.33 -7.49
CA VAL A 52 -17.59 -23.47 -8.42
C VAL A 52 -18.37 -24.61 -7.79
N ASP A 53 -18.14 -24.91 -6.50
CA ASP A 53 -18.87 -25.97 -5.80
C ASP A 53 -20.38 -25.69 -5.67
N ARG A 54 -20.81 -24.42 -5.66
CA ARG A 54 -22.25 -24.08 -5.55
C ARG A 54 -22.96 -24.10 -6.90
N GLU A 55 -22.24 -23.73 -7.96
CA GLU A 55 -22.71 -23.77 -9.34
C GLU A 55 -22.71 -25.20 -9.89
N ASN A 56 -21.79 -26.04 -9.42
CA ASN A 56 -21.69 -27.43 -9.84
C ASN A 56 -22.94 -28.24 -9.43
N CYS A 57 -23.65 -28.76 -10.43
CA CYS A 57 -24.85 -29.59 -10.27
C CYS A 57 -24.62 -30.90 -9.49
N SER A 58 -23.35 -31.29 -9.29
CA SER A 58 -22.95 -32.54 -8.62
C SER A 58 -22.58 -32.37 -7.15
N ALA A 59 -22.52 -31.15 -6.62
CA ALA A 59 -22.08 -30.92 -5.24
C ALA A 59 -23.19 -31.26 -4.23
N ASN A 60 -23.11 -32.47 -3.69
CA ASN A 60 -23.88 -33.01 -2.55
C ASN A 60 -25.31 -33.50 -2.80
N THR A 61 -25.66 -33.86 -4.03
CA THR A 61 -26.96 -34.48 -4.36
C THR A 61 -26.85 -36.01 -4.41
N PRO A 62 -27.77 -36.76 -3.76
CA PRO A 62 -27.92 -38.20 -4.01
C PRO A 62 -28.15 -38.46 -5.51
N PRO A 63 -27.66 -39.60 -6.07
CA PRO A 63 -27.65 -39.90 -7.51
C PRO A 63 -29.04 -40.02 -8.16
N THR A 64 -30.12 -39.79 -7.41
CA THR A 64 -31.51 -39.88 -7.86
C THR A 64 -32.11 -38.55 -8.34
N GLN A 65 -31.38 -37.42 -8.27
CA GLN A 65 -31.92 -36.10 -8.65
C GLN A 65 -30.89 -35.28 -9.45
N SER A 66 -30.68 -35.63 -10.73
CA SER A 66 -29.60 -35.11 -11.58
C SER A 66 -29.83 -33.72 -12.21
N ASN A 67 -30.95 -33.05 -11.94
CA ASN A 67 -31.40 -31.87 -12.70
C ASN A 67 -31.53 -30.57 -11.89
N THR A 68 -30.99 -30.51 -10.67
CA THR A 68 -31.15 -29.33 -9.80
C THR A 68 -29.88 -28.47 -9.79
N CYS A 69 -29.54 -27.93 -10.96
CA CYS A 69 -28.48 -26.93 -11.15
C CYS A 69 -28.99 -25.54 -10.76
N ILE A 70 -28.09 -24.68 -10.30
CA ILE A 70 -28.38 -23.25 -10.08
C ILE A 70 -27.30 -22.41 -10.74
N ASP A 71 -27.72 -21.35 -11.42
CA ASP A 71 -26.83 -20.37 -12.02
C ASP A 71 -26.88 -19.08 -11.20
N PHE A 72 -25.76 -18.37 -11.14
CA PHE A 72 -25.67 -17.07 -10.50
C PHE A 72 -25.74 -15.95 -11.54
N ALA A 73 -26.47 -14.88 -11.21
CA ALA A 73 -26.41 -13.63 -11.96
C ALA A 73 -25.02 -12.97 -11.80
N ALA A 74 -24.75 -11.91 -12.56
CA ALA A 74 -23.51 -11.14 -12.41
C ALA A 74 -23.34 -10.64 -10.96
N PRO A 75 -22.10 -10.64 -10.42
CA PRO A 75 -21.85 -10.22 -9.05
C PRO A 75 -22.21 -8.76 -8.83
N ILE A 76 -23.05 -8.50 -7.82
CA ILE A 76 -23.43 -7.14 -7.39
C ILE A 76 -22.32 -6.51 -6.51
N LEU A 77 -21.60 -7.36 -5.77
CA LEU A 77 -20.50 -6.97 -4.88
C LEU A 77 -19.28 -7.83 -5.21
N SER A 78 -18.13 -7.18 -5.40
CA SER A 78 -16.83 -7.83 -5.61
C SER A 78 -15.93 -7.54 -4.40
N GLU A 79 -16.21 -8.19 -3.27
CA GLU A 79 -15.41 -8.00 -2.05
C GLU A 79 -14.48 -9.19 -1.79
N SER A 80 -13.25 -8.89 -1.40
CA SER A 80 -12.30 -9.85 -0.84
C SER A 80 -12.59 -10.10 0.64
N LEU A 81 -12.17 -11.25 1.17
CA LEU A 81 -12.30 -11.57 2.59
C LEU A 81 -11.64 -10.48 3.47
N GLY A 82 -12.44 -9.78 4.26
CA GLY A 82 -11.96 -8.81 5.24
C GLY A 82 -11.72 -9.47 6.59
N MET A 83 -10.55 -9.24 7.19
CA MET A 83 -10.32 -9.55 8.60
C MET A 83 -10.57 -8.29 9.45
N LEU A 84 -11.48 -8.41 10.40
CA LEU A 84 -11.72 -7.38 11.41
C LEU A 84 -10.83 -7.66 12.61
N TYR A 85 -9.92 -6.74 12.94
CA TYR A 85 -9.18 -6.77 14.19
C TYR A 85 -9.59 -5.59 15.07
N ARG A 86 -9.53 -5.80 16.39
CA ARG A 86 -9.76 -4.73 17.35
C ARG A 86 -8.55 -3.79 17.32
N ARG A 87 -8.75 -2.55 16.88
CA ARG A 87 -7.73 -1.50 17.04
C ARG A 87 -7.62 -1.14 18.51
N GLU A 88 -6.53 -1.54 19.16
CA GLU A 88 -6.17 -0.95 20.44
C GLU A 88 -5.87 0.53 20.21
N ARG A 89 -6.54 1.42 20.95
CA ARG A 89 -6.19 2.84 20.95
C ARG A 89 -4.83 2.94 21.62
N PHE A 90 -3.77 2.97 20.81
CA PHE A 90 -2.45 3.40 21.25
C PHE A 90 -2.61 4.83 21.80
N SER A 91 -2.76 4.96 23.11
CA SER A 91 -2.76 6.24 23.79
C SER A 91 -1.36 6.81 23.57
N GLN A 92 -1.28 7.76 22.65
CA GLN A 92 -0.07 8.49 22.35
C GLN A 92 0.23 9.36 23.58
N GLU A 93 0.91 8.78 24.57
CA GLU A 93 1.67 9.59 25.50
C GLU A 93 2.68 10.36 24.65
N THR A 94 2.47 11.67 24.56
CA THR A 94 3.29 12.58 23.75
C THR A 94 4.76 12.58 24.19
N SER A 95 5.07 11.99 25.35
CA SER A 95 6.42 11.69 25.83
C SER A 95 7.14 10.59 25.02
N THR A 96 6.43 9.65 24.39
CA THR A 96 7.07 8.53 23.67
C THR A 96 7.64 8.95 22.32
N ILE A 97 7.17 10.05 21.71
CA ILE A 97 7.70 10.54 20.43
C ILE A 97 9.15 11.03 20.60
N ALA A 98 9.46 11.73 21.70
CA ALA A 98 10.81 12.23 21.95
C ALA A 98 11.82 11.11 22.25
N TYR A 99 11.42 10.07 22.99
CA TYR A 99 12.29 8.92 23.26
C TYR A 99 12.42 7.97 22.07
N ASN A 100 11.45 7.92 21.15
CA ASN A 100 11.54 7.10 19.94
C ASN A 100 12.59 7.63 18.93
N PHE A 101 12.87 8.94 18.96
CA PHE A 101 13.97 9.54 18.18
C PHE A 101 15.37 9.12 18.64
N PHE A 102 15.52 8.70 19.90
CA PHE A 102 16.80 8.24 20.47
C PHE A 102 16.78 6.73 20.72
N THR A 103 16.16 5.98 19.81
CA THR A 103 16.30 4.52 19.78
C THR A 103 17.69 4.16 19.23
N PRO A 104 18.36 3.11 19.75
CA PRO A 104 19.69 2.71 19.25
C PRO A 104 19.74 2.49 17.73
N GLN A 105 18.63 2.04 17.15
CA GLN A 105 18.47 1.82 15.71
C GLN A 105 18.48 3.14 14.92
N THR A 106 17.70 4.13 15.34
CA THR A 106 17.63 5.45 14.67
C THR A 106 18.94 6.21 14.83
N VAL A 107 19.60 6.13 16.00
CA VAL A 107 20.91 6.75 16.23
C VAL A 107 21.98 6.11 15.33
N ASN A 108 22.00 4.79 15.18
CA ASN A 108 22.94 4.13 14.26
C ASN A 108 22.73 4.58 12.82
N ALA A 109 21.48 4.68 12.37
CA ALA A 109 21.14 5.19 11.04
C ALA A 109 21.62 6.64 10.85
N MET A 110 21.35 7.54 11.81
CA MET A 110 21.82 8.93 11.78
C MET A 110 23.35 9.03 11.74
N CYS A 111 24.06 8.18 12.48
CA CYS A 111 25.52 8.11 12.45
C CYS A 111 26.05 7.67 11.08
N ILE A 112 25.45 6.65 10.47
CA ILE A 112 25.83 6.17 9.13
C ILE A 112 25.61 7.28 8.09
N LEU A 113 24.47 7.96 8.13
CA LEU A 113 24.18 9.09 7.23
C LEU A 113 25.18 10.24 7.41
N ALA A 114 25.49 10.61 8.66
CA ALA A 114 26.47 11.66 8.96
C ALA A 114 27.88 11.32 8.45
N ILE A 115 28.31 10.06 8.59
CA ILE A 115 29.59 9.58 8.08
C ILE A 115 29.61 9.63 6.54
N MET A 116 28.54 9.21 5.88
CA MET A 116 28.42 9.26 4.42
C MET A 116 28.50 10.69 3.87
N ILE A 117 27.83 11.65 4.52
CA ILE A 117 27.90 13.09 4.18
C ILE A 117 29.33 13.60 4.37
N ALA A 118 29.95 13.30 5.51
CA ALA A 118 31.30 13.75 5.82
C ALA A 118 32.32 13.24 4.78
N ILE A 119 32.28 11.95 4.45
CA ILE A 119 33.19 11.35 3.46
C ILE A 119 33.00 12.01 2.09
N SER A 120 31.74 12.21 1.68
CA SER A 120 31.42 12.79 0.36
C SER A 120 31.86 14.25 0.27
N ALA A 121 31.66 15.04 1.32
CA ALA A 121 32.10 16.44 1.39
C ALA A 121 33.64 16.56 1.28
N HIS A 122 34.39 15.72 2.00
CA HIS A 122 35.86 15.75 1.94
C HIS A 122 36.39 15.30 0.59
N LEU A 123 35.78 14.28 -0.04
CA LEU A 123 36.17 13.81 -1.37
C LEU A 123 35.91 14.87 -2.45
N ILE A 124 34.76 15.54 -2.40
CA ILE A 124 34.43 16.59 -3.39
C ILE A 124 35.33 17.80 -3.21
N TRP A 125 35.53 18.28 -1.98
CA TRP A 125 36.47 19.36 -1.73
C TRP A 125 37.85 19.03 -2.29
N PHE A 126 38.37 17.83 -2.01
CA PHE A 126 39.69 17.40 -2.47
C PHE A 126 39.81 17.33 -3.99
N LEU A 127 38.80 16.79 -4.67
CA LEU A 127 38.78 16.61 -6.13
C LEU A 127 38.55 17.94 -6.87
N GLU A 128 37.61 18.76 -6.41
CA GLU A 128 37.26 20.04 -7.03
C GLU A 128 38.31 21.12 -6.76
N SER A 129 38.93 21.13 -5.57
CA SER A 129 40.04 22.05 -5.25
C SER A 129 41.26 21.81 -6.14
N ARG A 130 41.53 20.55 -6.50
CA ARG A 130 42.59 20.18 -7.45
C ARG A 130 42.20 20.39 -8.91
N GLY A 131 40.92 20.17 -9.25
CA GLY A 131 40.39 20.33 -10.59
C GLY A 131 40.16 21.77 -11.05
N GLY A 132 40.35 22.75 -10.16
CA GLY A 132 40.31 24.18 -10.49
C GLY A 132 38.90 24.74 -10.69
N ASN A 133 37.89 24.14 -10.07
CA ASN A 133 36.53 24.66 -10.09
C ASN A 133 36.45 26.02 -9.35
N LYS A 134 35.65 26.96 -9.86
CA LYS A 134 35.40 28.28 -9.24
C LYS A 134 34.26 28.26 -8.23
N HIS A 135 33.42 27.22 -8.24
CA HIS A 135 32.31 27.08 -7.32
C HIS A 135 32.75 26.70 -5.90
N PHE A 136 33.93 26.07 -5.75
CA PHE A 136 34.46 25.68 -4.46
C PHE A 136 35.73 26.47 -4.15
N SER A 137 35.81 27.05 -2.96
CA SER A 137 36.99 27.73 -2.47
C SER A 137 38.15 26.75 -2.29
N ARG A 138 39.36 27.19 -2.66
CA ARG A 138 40.61 26.43 -2.47
C ARG A 138 41.08 26.44 -1.02
N GLU A 139 40.60 27.39 -0.21
CA GLU A 139 40.89 27.40 1.22
C GLU A 139 40.18 26.24 1.89
N TYR A 140 40.90 25.49 2.73
CA TYR A 140 40.38 24.27 3.36
C TYR A 140 39.07 24.50 4.12
N TRP A 141 39.05 25.51 4.99
CA TRP A 141 37.91 25.78 5.87
C TRP A 141 36.68 26.29 5.12
N ALA A 142 36.88 27.19 4.15
CA ALA A 142 35.78 27.70 3.34
C ALA A 142 35.26 26.63 2.36
N GLY A 143 36.15 25.91 1.68
CA GLY A 143 35.77 24.91 0.68
C GLY A 143 35.11 23.67 1.29
N ILE A 144 35.46 23.29 2.52
CA ILE A 144 34.79 22.19 3.23
C ILE A 144 33.37 22.59 3.63
N ASP A 145 33.15 23.80 4.12
CA ASP A 145 31.81 24.28 4.49
C ASP A 145 30.86 24.23 3.28
N GLU A 146 31.33 24.75 2.14
CA GLU A 146 30.62 24.69 0.85
C GLU A 146 30.34 23.25 0.40
N SER A 147 31.29 22.34 0.59
CA SER A 147 31.15 20.92 0.22
C SER A 147 30.20 20.16 1.16
N TYR A 148 30.16 20.52 2.44
CA TYR A 148 29.19 19.99 3.41
C TYR A 148 27.79 20.47 3.11
N TRP A 149 27.64 21.77 2.84
CA TRP A 149 26.36 22.34 2.42
C TRP A 149 25.82 21.64 1.17
N TRP A 150 26.66 21.45 0.16
CA TRP A 150 26.31 20.67 -1.03
C TRP A 150 25.85 19.24 -0.69
N ALA A 151 26.61 18.53 0.16
CA ALA A 151 26.30 17.14 0.52
C ALA A 151 24.97 17.03 1.30
N ILE A 152 24.69 17.98 2.20
CA ILE A 152 23.44 18.01 2.98
C ILE A 152 22.24 18.32 2.07
N VAL A 153 22.35 19.33 1.21
CA VAL A 153 21.28 19.75 0.29
C VAL A 153 20.99 18.66 -0.75
N THR A 154 22.02 17.89 -1.14
CA THR A 154 21.89 16.75 -2.04
C THR A 154 21.27 15.54 -1.33
N ALA A 155 21.73 15.21 -0.12
CA ALA A 155 21.17 14.10 0.68
C ALA A 155 19.70 14.34 1.06
N THR A 156 19.31 15.58 1.30
CA THR A 156 17.92 15.99 1.55
C THR A 156 17.09 16.16 0.28
N THR A 157 17.67 15.92 -0.90
CA THR A 157 17.02 16.03 -2.23
C THR A 157 16.50 17.44 -2.58
N VAL A 158 16.91 18.48 -1.83
CA VAL A 158 16.49 19.86 -2.08
C VAL A 158 17.17 20.43 -3.33
N GLY A 159 18.48 20.20 -3.49
CA GLY A 159 19.22 20.51 -4.71
C GLY A 159 19.19 21.97 -5.17
N TYR A 160 19.65 22.93 -4.33
CA TYR A 160 19.69 24.36 -4.71
C TYR A 160 20.54 24.67 -5.95
N GLY A 161 21.55 23.84 -6.25
CA GLY A 161 22.40 24.01 -7.44
C GLY A 161 23.37 25.20 -7.37
N ASP A 162 23.58 25.75 -6.18
CA ASP A 162 24.56 26.79 -5.86
C ASP A 162 26.01 26.29 -5.96
N TYR A 163 26.24 25.07 -5.47
CA TYR A 163 27.51 24.37 -5.57
C TYR A 163 27.33 23.10 -6.40
N VAL A 164 28.17 22.88 -7.41
CA VAL A 164 28.06 21.69 -8.27
C VAL A 164 29.46 21.18 -8.64
N PRO A 165 29.76 19.88 -8.42
CA PRO A 165 31.02 19.30 -8.86
C PRO A 165 31.08 19.25 -10.39
N VAL A 166 32.10 19.88 -10.97
CA VAL A 166 32.29 19.97 -12.43
C VAL A 166 33.31 18.94 -12.90
N THR A 167 34.23 18.50 -12.03
CA THR A 167 35.28 17.56 -12.41
C THR A 167 34.69 16.18 -12.74
N PRO A 168 35.26 15.44 -13.71
CA PRO A 168 34.80 14.09 -14.03
C PRO A 168 34.78 13.15 -12.82
N LEU A 169 35.81 13.24 -11.96
CA LEU A 169 35.90 12.45 -10.73
C LEU A 169 34.90 12.94 -9.66
N GLY A 170 34.71 14.26 -9.51
CA GLY A 170 33.72 14.82 -8.59
C GLY A 170 32.29 14.41 -8.96
N ARG A 171 31.97 14.34 -10.25
CA ARG A 171 30.70 13.81 -10.75
C ARG A 171 30.50 12.33 -10.42
N MET A 172 31.54 11.51 -10.48
CA MET A 172 31.45 10.10 -10.06
C MET A 172 31.14 10.00 -8.56
N VAL A 173 31.80 10.79 -7.72
CA VAL A 173 31.53 10.84 -6.27
C VAL A 173 30.11 11.31 -6.00
N ALA A 174 29.64 12.34 -6.72
CA ALA A 174 28.27 12.83 -6.59
C ALA A 174 27.22 11.77 -6.94
N SER A 175 27.44 10.99 -8.01
CA SER A 175 26.55 9.88 -8.36
C SER A 175 26.52 8.80 -7.28
N VAL A 176 27.68 8.45 -6.70
CA VAL A 176 27.75 7.47 -5.60
C VAL A 176 27.04 8.00 -4.35
N HIS A 177 27.20 9.28 -4.03
CA HIS A 177 26.52 9.93 -2.91
C HIS A 177 24.99 9.85 -3.07
N LEU A 178 24.47 10.14 -4.26
CA LEU A 178 23.04 10.08 -4.55
C LEU A 178 22.48 8.66 -4.45
N LEU A 179 23.16 7.67 -5.03
CA LEU A 179 22.77 6.26 -4.90
C LEU A 179 22.84 5.78 -3.44
N GLY A 180 23.89 6.19 -2.71
CA GLY A 180 24.04 5.88 -1.30
C GLY A 180 22.91 6.42 -0.43
N GLY A 181 22.44 7.65 -0.70
CA GLY A 181 21.29 8.24 -0.01
C GLY A 181 19.98 7.45 -0.23
N VAL A 182 19.73 7.01 -1.46
CA VAL A 182 18.53 6.19 -1.78
C VAL A 182 18.60 4.82 -1.09
N VAL A 183 19.76 4.16 -1.11
CA VAL A 183 19.96 2.87 -0.44
C VAL A 183 19.75 3.00 1.06
N PHE A 184 20.26 4.07 1.67
CA PHE A 184 20.06 4.36 3.08
C PHE A 184 18.57 4.53 3.41
N PHE A 185 17.83 5.31 2.61
CA PHE A 185 16.40 5.50 2.81
C PHE A 185 15.58 4.20 2.73
N VAL A 186 15.92 3.32 1.77
CA VAL A 186 15.25 2.02 1.63
C VAL A 186 15.61 1.07 2.77
N SER A 187 16.87 1.11 3.25
CA SER A 187 17.35 0.20 4.30
C SER A 187 16.67 0.37 5.66
N ASP A 188 16.11 1.55 5.94
CA ASP A 188 15.42 1.85 7.20
C ASP A 188 13.89 1.68 7.10
N SER A 189 13.38 1.23 5.94
CA SER A 189 11.95 0.94 5.78
C SER A 189 11.59 -0.38 6.47
N PRO A 190 10.58 -0.41 7.35
CA PRO A 190 10.13 -1.65 7.97
C PRO A 190 9.48 -2.53 6.89
N ALA A 191 10.06 -3.70 6.63
CA ALA A 191 9.50 -4.75 5.78
C ALA A 191 8.30 -5.44 6.43
#